data_AF-B1V591-F1
#
_entry.id   AF-B1V591-F1
#
_cell.length_a   1.000
_cell.length_b   1.000
_cell.length_c   1.000
_cell.angle_alpha   90.00
_cell.angle_beta   90.00
_cell.angle_gamma   90.00
#
_symmetry.space_group_name_H-M   'P 1'
#
loop_
_entity.id
_entity.type
_entity.pdbx_description
1 polymer ?
#
loop_
_entity_poly.entity_id
_entity_poly.type
_entity_poly.pdbx_seq_one_letter_code
_entity_poly.pdbx_strand_id
1 'polypeptide(L)'
;MDKIKKILYPIIVIIQAILWIGVIAIQYLTNKKAGVMHHVYFRKYQYSNSISIENLNILSIIALIISLVFFIWFIYSIKAKKSGFYKIQTIITSIIAIILILVIKLTFFQNLLAYYYFIIIEIIVLVIQILWNVIIAIKYK
;
A
#
# COMPACT_ATOMS: atom_id res chain seq x y z
N MET A 1 13.05 23.15 8.69
CA MET A 1 12.69 21.73 8.89
C MET A 1 11.19 21.46 8.70
N ASP A 2 10.30 22.36 9.13
CA ASP A 2 8.86 22.29 8.82
C ASP A 2 8.51 22.52 7.35
N LYS A 3 9.28 23.34 6.63
CA LYS A 3 9.05 23.61 5.20
C LYS A 3 9.16 22.34 4.33
N ILE A 4 10.13 21.47 4.61
CA ILE A 4 10.32 20.20 3.88
C ILE A 4 9.12 19.28 4.10
N LYS A 5 8.67 19.11 5.34
CA LYS A 5 7.45 18.36 5.66
C LYS A 5 6.23 18.96 4.97
N LYS A 6 6.07 20.29 5.00
CA LYS A 6 4.94 21.00 4.37
C LYS A 6 4.88 20.83 2.85
N ILE A 7 6.01 20.57 2.18
CA ILE A 7 6.06 20.43 0.71
C ILE A 7 6.08 18.95 0.29
N LEU A 8 6.97 18.14 0.87
CA LEU A 8 7.10 16.73 0.49
C LEU A 8 5.91 15.88 0.91
N TYR A 9 5.33 16.13 2.09
CA TYR A 9 4.24 15.29 2.57
C TYR A 9 3.01 15.35 1.66
N PRO A 10 2.49 16.54 1.26
CA PRO A 10 1.40 16.61 0.31
C PRO A 10 1.73 15.92 -1.03
N ILE A 11 2.96 16.06 -1.53
CA ILE A 11 3.38 15.42 -2.78
C ILE A 11 3.29 13.89 -2.64
N ILE A 12 3.81 13.32 -1.56
CA ILE A 12 3.76 11.88 -1.29
C ILE A 12 2.31 11.40 -1.21
N VAL A 13 1.46 12.13 -0.48
CA VAL A 13 0.03 11.80 -0.35
C VAL A 13 -0.67 11.86 -1.71
N ILE A 14 -0.40 12.88 -2.52
CA ILE A 14 -0.95 13.01 -3.88
C ILE A 14 -0.52 11.84 -4.76
N ILE A 15 0.76 11.45 -4.72
CA ILE A 15 1.27 10.30 -5.47
C ILE A 15 0.55 9.01 -5.05
N GLN A 16 0.44 8.74 -3.75
CA GLN A 16 -0.27 7.56 -3.24
C GLN A 16 -1.74 7.57 -3.65
N ALA A 17 -2.40 8.73 -3.59
CA ALA A 17 -3.81 8.87 -4.00
C ALA A 17 -3.98 8.64 -5.51
N ILE A 18 -3.11 9.20 -6.35
CA ILE A 18 -3.15 9.00 -7.81
C ILE A 18 -2.96 7.52 -8.15
N LEU A 19 -2.05 6.81 -7.46
CA LEU A 19 -1.84 5.38 -7.68
C LEU A 19 -3.12 4.58 -7.37
N TRP A 20 -3.76 4.85 -6.22
CA TRP A 20 -5.02 4.22 -5.85
C TRP A 20 -6.16 4.52 -6.83
N ILE A 21 -6.35 5.79 -7.19
CA ILE A 21 -7.34 6.23 -8.17
C ILE A 21 -7.05 5.58 -9.53
N GLY A 22 -5.79 5.48 -9.93
CA GLY A 22 -5.37 4.86 -11.18
C GLY A 22 -5.79 3.40 -11.29
N VAL A 23 -5.63 2.62 -10.23
CA VAL A 23 -6.04 1.21 -10.22
C VAL A 23 -7.57 1.05 -10.27
N ILE A 24 -8.30 1.92 -9.58
CA ILE A 24 -9.77 1.95 -9.63
C ILE A 24 -10.22 2.33 -11.04
N ALA A 25 -9.57 3.31 -11.68
CA ALA A 25 -9.83 3.71 -13.05
C ALA A 25 -9.55 2.58 -14.04
N ILE A 26 -8.48 1.79 -13.86
CA ILE A 26 -8.21 0.60 -14.68
C ILE A 26 -9.37 -0.39 -14.57
N GLN A 27 -9.81 -0.73 -13.35
CA GLN A 27 -10.94 -1.64 -13.14
C GLN A 27 -12.26 -1.10 -13.71
N TYR A 28 -12.47 0.20 -13.67
CA TYR A 28 -13.62 0.83 -14.30
C TYR A 28 -13.56 0.71 -15.83
N LEU A 29 -12.39 0.96 -16.41
CA LEU A 29 -12.18 0.90 -17.85
C LEU A 29 -12.25 -0.53 -18.41
N THR A 30 -11.91 -1.56 -17.63
CA THR A 30 -12.11 -2.95 -18.06
C THR A 30 -13.59 -3.27 -18.34
N ASN A 31 -14.51 -2.60 -17.65
CA ASN A 31 -15.94 -2.79 -17.85
C ASN A 31 -16.51 -1.95 -19.01
N LYS A 32 -15.72 -1.01 -19.55
CA LYS A 32 -16.17 -0.07 -20.60
C LYS A 32 -15.43 -0.19 -21.93
N LYS A 33 -14.17 -0.62 -21.92
CA LYS A 33 -13.30 -0.64 -23.11
C LYS A 33 -12.76 -2.04 -23.34
N ALA A 34 -13.20 -2.70 -24.41
CA ALA A 34 -12.82 -4.07 -24.75
C ALA A 34 -11.29 -4.26 -24.87
N GLY A 35 -10.57 -3.29 -25.43
CA GLY A 35 -9.10 -3.35 -25.51
C GLY A 35 -8.41 -3.34 -24.14
N VAL A 36 -8.91 -2.52 -23.19
CA VAL A 36 -8.40 -2.49 -21.81
C VAL A 36 -8.74 -3.80 -21.10
N MET A 37 -9.96 -4.30 -21.28
CA MET A 37 -10.39 -5.59 -20.74
C MET A 37 -9.46 -6.72 -21.19
N HIS A 38 -9.21 -6.84 -22.49
CA HIS A 38 -8.37 -7.90 -23.04
C HIS A 38 -6.94 -7.83 -22.48
N HIS A 39 -6.36 -6.63 -22.42
CA HIS A 39 -5.03 -6.43 -21.83
C HIS A 39 -4.98 -6.84 -20.36
N VAL A 40 -5.91 -6.32 -19.54
CA VAL A 40 -5.92 -6.58 -18.10
C VAL A 40 -6.23 -8.04 -17.80
N TYR A 41 -7.13 -8.66 -18.55
CA TYR A 41 -7.42 -10.09 -18.46
C TYR A 41 -6.17 -10.93 -18.74
N PHE A 42 -5.47 -10.64 -19.84
CA PHE A 42 -4.22 -11.32 -20.18
C PHE A 42 -3.16 -11.16 -19.09
N ARG A 43 -3.04 -9.96 -18.50
CA ARG A 43 -2.15 -9.72 -17.36
C ARG A 43 -2.55 -10.49 -16.10
N LYS A 44 -3.85 -10.56 -15.79
CA LYS A 44 -4.37 -11.38 -14.69
C LYS A 44 -4.04 -12.86 -14.91
N TYR A 45 -4.23 -13.37 -16.12
CA TYR A 45 -3.90 -14.75 -16.47
C TYR A 45 -2.39 -15.03 -16.33
N GLN A 46 -1.52 -14.17 -16.86
CA GLN A 46 -0.07 -14.28 -16.68
C GLN A 46 0.31 -14.30 -15.20
N TYR A 47 -0.27 -13.37 -14.43
CA TYR A 47 -0.02 -13.29 -12.99
C TYR A 47 -0.40 -14.58 -12.27
N SER A 48 -1.61 -15.09 -12.48
CA SER A 48 -2.12 -16.32 -11.86
C SER A 48 -1.29 -17.56 -12.21
N ASN A 49 -0.67 -17.60 -13.38
CA ASN A 49 0.22 -18.71 -13.77
C ASN A 49 1.65 -18.54 -13.25
N SER A 50 2.09 -17.30 -13.02
CA SER A 50 3.45 -16.99 -12.57
C SER A 50 3.61 -17.00 -11.04
N ILE A 51 2.54 -16.69 -10.30
CA ILE A 51 2.58 -16.51 -8.84
C ILE A 51 1.66 -17.52 -8.19
N SER A 52 2.26 -18.40 -7.39
CA SER A 52 1.54 -19.40 -6.63
C SER A 52 0.73 -18.77 -5.49
N ILE A 53 -0.33 -19.46 -5.07
CA ILE A 53 -1.11 -19.10 -3.88
C ILE A 53 -0.21 -19.07 -2.64
N GLU A 54 0.79 -19.95 -2.58
CA GLU A 54 1.79 -19.97 -1.51
C GLU A 54 2.59 -18.65 -1.44
N ASN A 55 3.04 -18.10 -2.58
CA ASN A 55 3.74 -16.82 -2.62
C ASN A 55 2.85 -15.66 -2.12
N LEU A 56 1.55 -15.67 -2.46
CA LEU A 56 0.58 -14.70 -1.95
C LEU A 56 0.36 -14.82 -0.43
N ASN A 57 0.38 -16.05 0.09
CA ASN A 57 0.30 -16.30 1.53
C ASN A 57 1.55 -15.79 2.25
N ILE A 58 2.73 -16.06 1.71
CA ILE A 58 4.00 -15.54 2.22
C ILE A 58 3.97 -14.00 2.23
N LEU A 59 3.54 -13.37 1.13
CA LEU A 59 3.41 -11.91 1.06
C LEU A 59 2.45 -11.37 2.14
N SER A 60 1.33 -12.05 2.39
CA SER A 60 0.38 -11.67 3.44
C SER A 60 1.00 -11.79 4.84
N ILE A 61 1.80 -12.81 5.09
CA ILE A 61 2.53 -13.00 6.36
C ILE A 61 3.57 -11.89 6.54
N ILE A 62 4.32 -11.55 5.48
CA ILE A 62 5.28 -10.44 5.50
C ILE A 62 4.55 -9.12 5.83
N ALA A 63 3.43 -8.84 5.17
CA ALA A 63 2.61 -7.66 5.44
C ALA A 63 2.09 -7.63 6.90
N LEU A 64 1.71 -8.79 7.45
CA LEU A 64 1.30 -8.92 8.86
C LEU A 64 2.45 -8.57 9.81
N ILE A 65 3.65 -9.08 9.56
CA ILE A 65 4.84 -8.77 10.36
C ILE A 65 5.13 -7.27 10.30
N ILE A 66 5.09 -6.66 9.10
CA ILE A 66 5.29 -5.21 8.93
C ILE A 66 4.24 -4.43 9.73
N SER A 67 2.96 -4.81 9.64
CA SER A 67 1.89 -4.18 10.41
C SER A 67 2.17 -4.22 11.91
N LEU A 68 2.52 -5.39 12.45
CA LEU A 68 2.82 -5.56 13.87
C LEU A 68 4.03 -4.74 14.31
N VAL A 69 5.11 -4.72 13.53
CA VAL A 69 6.30 -3.91 13.81
C VAL A 69 5.94 -2.42 13.89
N PHE A 70 5.21 -1.89 12.91
CA PHE A 70 4.81 -0.48 12.91
C PHE A 70 3.79 -0.16 14.00
N PHE A 71 2.93 -1.10 14.38
CA PHE A 71 2.01 -0.94 15.51
C PHE A 71 2.76 -0.89 16.85
N ILE A 72 3.77 -1.74 17.05
CA ILE A 72 4.64 -1.69 18.23
C ILE A 72 5.40 -0.36 18.27
N TRP A 73 5.92 0.10 17.13
CA TRP A 73 6.56 1.42 17.02
C TRP A 73 5.60 2.58 17.31
N PHE A 74 4.34 2.47 16.91
CA PHE A 74 3.32 3.44 17.28
C PHE A 74 3.15 3.51 18.80
N ILE A 75 3.00 2.38 19.49
CA ILE A 75 2.93 2.33 20.97
C ILE A 75 4.20 2.93 21.60
N TYR A 76 5.37 2.56 21.10
CA TYR A 76 6.64 3.12 21.57
C TYR A 76 6.69 4.64 21.40
N SER A 77 6.21 5.16 20.26
CA SER A 77 6.20 6.59 19.97
C SER A 77 5.29 7.40 20.89
N ILE A 78 4.22 6.78 21.41
CA ILE A 78 3.37 7.34 22.47
C ILE A 78 4.16 7.45 23.77
N LYS A 79 4.77 6.34 24.22
CA LYS A 79 5.56 6.30 25.46
C LYS A 79 6.74 7.27 25.43
N ALA A 80 7.45 7.33 24.30
CA ALA A 80 8.58 8.22 24.08
C ALA A 80 8.17 9.68 23.78
N LYS A 81 6.87 10.03 23.91
CA LYS A 81 6.33 11.39 23.70
C LYS A 81 6.76 12.04 22.38
N LYS A 82 6.88 11.25 21.31
CA LYS A 82 7.23 11.74 19.98
C LYS A 82 6.16 12.71 19.44
N SER A 83 6.52 13.46 18.40
CA SER A 83 5.58 14.38 17.75
C SER A 83 4.29 13.68 17.29
N GLY A 84 3.16 14.38 17.35
CA GLY A 84 1.88 13.85 16.88
C GLY A 84 1.93 13.37 15.42
N PHE A 85 2.71 14.05 14.58
CA PHE A 85 2.91 13.65 13.20
C PHE A 85 3.61 12.29 13.07
N TYR A 86 4.68 12.03 13.82
CA TYR A 86 5.36 10.74 13.78
C TYR A 86 4.44 9.58 14.23
N LYS A 87 3.62 9.83 15.27
CA LYS A 87 2.60 8.87 15.72
C LYS A 87 1.60 8.55 14.61
N ILE A 88 1.08 9.58 13.93
CA ILE A 88 0.13 9.40 12.82
C ILE A 88 0.76 8.61 11.67
N GLN A 89 2.02 8.90 11.31
CA GLN A 89 2.65 8.20 10.18
C GLN A 89 2.99 6.74 10.49
N THR A 90 3.34 6.42 11.74
CA THR A 90 3.56 5.02 12.16
C THR A 90 2.27 4.21 12.15
N ILE A 91 1.15 4.75 12.66
CA ILE A 91 -0.14 4.04 12.60
C ILE A 91 -0.67 3.91 11.16
N ILE A 92 -0.52 4.94 10.32
CA ILE A 92 -0.91 4.87 8.90
C ILE A 92 -0.17 3.73 8.18
N THR A 93 1.11 3.51 8.49
CA THR A 93 1.88 2.44 7.83
C THR A 93 1.42 1.06 8.25
N SER A 94 1.08 0.89 9.53
CA SER A 94 0.44 -0.34 10.00
C SER A 94 -0.90 -0.57 9.30
N ILE A 95 -1.72 0.47 9.14
CA ILE A 95 -3.01 0.37 8.44
C ILE A 95 -2.83 0.00 6.96
N ILE A 96 -1.89 0.63 6.24
CA ILE A 96 -1.61 0.30 4.83
C ILE A 96 -1.15 -1.16 4.69
N ALA A 97 -0.30 -1.64 5.60
CA ALA A 97 0.09 -3.05 5.60
C ALA A 97 -1.12 -3.99 5.83
N ILE A 98 -2.08 -3.60 6.67
CA ILE A 98 -3.35 -4.34 6.83
C ILE A 98 -4.19 -4.30 5.55
N ILE A 99 -4.27 -3.14 4.88
CA ILE A 99 -5.00 -3.01 3.60
C ILE A 99 -4.40 -3.95 2.55
N LEU A 100 -3.07 -4.09 2.47
CA LEU A 100 -2.44 -5.08 1.58
C LEU A 100 -2.92 -6.52 1.87
N ILE A 101 -3.03 -6.90 3.14
CA ILE A 101 -3.56 -8.22 3.53
C ILE A 101 -5.02 -8.36 3.07
N LEU A 102 -5.84 -7.32 3.26
CA LEU A 102 -7.23 -7.32 2.82
C LEU A 102 -7.34 -7.42 1.30
N VAL A 103 -6.50 -6.71 0.55
CA VAL A 103 -6.42 -6.80 -0.91
C VAL A 103 -6.11 -8.24 -1.33
N ILE A 104 -5.13 -8.90 -0.69
CA ILE A 104 -4.75 -10.28 -1.04
C ILE A 104 -5.82 -11.31 -0.66
N LYS A 105 -6.50 -11.12 0.48
CA LYS A 105 -7.34 -12.18 1.09
C LYS A 105 -8.84 -12.03 0.81
N LEU A 106 -9.35 -10.83 0.58
CA LEU A 106 -10.79 -10.64 0.35
C LEU A 106 -11.18 -11.10 -1.05
N THR A 107 -12.24 -11.92 -1.11
CA THR A 107 -12.83 -12.41 -2.36
C THR A 107 -13.27 -11.27 -3.30
N PHE A 108 -13.71 -10.15 -2.72
CA PHE A 108 -14.03 -8.93 -3.48
C PHE A 108 -12.89 -8.54 -4.43
N PHE A 109 -11.65 -8.42 -3.93
CA PHE A 109 -10.51 -8.01 -4.75
C PHE A 109 -10.06 -9.11 -5.71
N GLN A 110 -10.04 -10.36 -5.27
CA GLN A 110 -9.63 -11.51 -6.10
C GLN A 110 -10.50 -11.67 -7.37
N ASN A 111 -11.77 -11.31 -7.26
CA ASN A 111 -12.72 -11.36 -8.36
C ASN A 111 -12.55 -10.23 -9.38
N LEU A 112 -11.85 -9.14 -9.03
CA LEU A 112 -11.60 -8.02 -9.95
C LEU A 112 -10.64 -8.46 -11.07
N LEU A 113 -10.84 -7.92 -12.27
CA LEU A 113 -9.89 -8.13 -13.38
C LEU A 113 -8.55 -7.43 -13.08
N ALA A 114 -8.61 -6.25 -12.47
CA ALA A 114 -7.43 -5.49 -12.07
C ALA A 114 -6.77 -5.98 -10.77
N TYR A 115 -7.15 -7.14 -10.23
CA TYR A 115 -6.63 -7.69 -8.95
C TYR A 115 -5.11 -7.60 -8.82
N TYR A 116 -4.40 -8.02 -9.86
CA TYR A 116 -2.95 -7.93 -9.96
C TYR A 116 -2.41 -6.52 -9.73
N TYR A 117 -3.06 -5.52 -10.33
CA TYR A 117 -2.65 -4.13 -10.20
C TYR A 117 -2.93 -3.60 -8.80
N PHE A 118 -4.04 -4.00 -8.15
CA PHE A 118 -4.29 -3.65 -6.75
C PHE A 118 -3.16 -4.12 -5.83
N ILE A 119 -2.68 -5.37 -5.99
CA ILE A 119 -1.56 -5.88 -5.18
C ILE A 119 -0.30 -5.06 -5.42
N ILE A 120 0.09 -4.85 -6.68
CA ILE A 120 1.33 -4.12 -6.99
C ILE A 120 1.28 -2.69 -6.48
N ILE A 121 0.19 -1.98 -6.75
CA ILE A 121 0.06 -0.59 -6.32
C ILE A 121 0.11 -0.51 -4.79
N GLU A 122 -0.53 -1.44 -4.10
CA GLU A 122 -0.53 -1.40 -2.64
C GLU A 122 0.85 -1.73 -2.05
N ILE A 123 1.63 -2.62 -2.68
CA ILE A 123 3.05 -2.81 -2.32
C ILE A 123 3.84 -1.52 -2.52
N ILE A 124 3.66 -0.82 -3.64
CA ILE A 124 4.36 0.45 -3.93
C ILE A 124 3.98 1.52 -2.89
N VAL A 125 2.69 1.65 -2.58
CA VAL A 125 2.18 2.59 -1.57
C VAL A 125 2.79 2.28 -0.20
N LEU A 126 2.84 1.00 0.20
CA LEU A 126 3.47 0.57 1.44
C LEU A 126 4.96 0.90 1.48
N VAL A 127 5.70 0.63 0.40
CA VAL A 127 7.14 0.96 0.30
C VAL A 127 7.37 2.46 0.43
N ILE A 128 6.61 3.29 -0.30
CA ILE A 128 6.70 4.76 -0.21
C ILE A 128 6.44 5.21 1.23
N GLN A 129 5.43 4.65 1.88
CA GLN A 129 5.08 5.01 3.24
C GLN A 129 6.17 4.61 4.26
N ILE A 130 6.76 3.42 4.12
CA ILE A 130 7.87 2.96 4.96
C ILE A 130 9.07 3.91 4.81
N LEU A 131 9.46 4.23 3.57
CA LEU A 131 10.56 5.17 3.30
C LEU A 131 10.29 6.54 3.92
N TRP A 132 9.07 7.04 3.80
CA TRP A 132 8.68 8.30 4.42
C TRP A 132 8.81 8.26 5.94
N ASN A 133 8.38 7.16 6.57
CA ASN A 133 8.52 6.98 8.01
C ASN A 133 9.98 6.93 8.47
N VAL A 134 10.86 6.27 7.72
CA VAL A 134 12.29 6.24 8.01
C VAL A 134 12.88 7.65 7.94
N ILE A 135 12.53 8.44 6.91
CA ILE A 135 12.96 9.84 6.80
C ILE A 135 12.50 10.65 8.01
N ILE A 136 11.26 10.43 8.49
CA ILE A 136 10.76 11.15 9.66
C ILE A 136 11.50 10.73 10.92
N ALA A 137 11.73 9.42 11.12
CA ALA A 137 12.42 8.88 12.28
C ALA A 137 13.84 9.46 12.44
N ILE A 138 14.57 9.64 11.33
CA ILE A 138 15.92 10.19 11.32
C ILE A 138 15.91 11.70 11.61
N LYS A 139 14.99 12.46 10.98
CA LYS A 139 15.02 13.93 10.99
C LYS A 139 14.26 14.60 12.15
N TYR A 140 13.33 13.90 12.82
CA TYR A 140 12.39 14.52 13.76
C TYR A 140 12.32 13.80 15.13
N LYS A 141 13.49 13.49 15.72
CA LYS A 141 13.61 12.87 17.06
C LYS A 141 12.72 13.52 18.11
#